data_AF-A0A527VMZ6-F1
#
_entry.id   AF-A0A527VMZ6-F1
#
_cell.length_a   1.000
_cell.length_b   1.000
_cell.length_c   1.000
_cell.angle_alpha   90.00
_cell.angle_beta   90.00
_cell.angle_gamma   90.00
#
_symmetry.space_group_name_H-M   'P 1'
#
loop_
_entity.id
_entity.type
_entity.pdbx_description
1 polymer ?
#
loop_
_entity_poly.entity_id
_entity_poly.type
_entity_poly.pdbx_seq_one_letter_code
_entity_poly.pdbx_strand_id
1 'polypeptide(L)' 'LKVEAVEDEMKRTSRRRGGHLTFKDLITRSPAMDRVIRLGQKAAASNIPILIEGESGVGKELVARAIQGSGDRRSKP' A
#
# COMPACT_ATOMS: atom_id res chain seq x y z
N LEU A 1 -12.14 -21.27 -18.93
CA LEU A 1 -11.57 -20.00 -19.43
C LEU A 1 -12.30 -18.73 -18.99
N LYS A 2 -13.64 -18.70 -18.80
CA LYS A 2 -14.34 -17.51 -18.25
C LYS A 2 -14.40 -17.41 -16.72
N VAL A 3 -14.12 -18.50 -16.01
CA VAL A 3 -14.29 -18.56 -14.54
C VAL A 3 -13.14 -17.90 -13.78
N GLU A 4 -11.90 -18.04 -14.25
CA GLU A 4 -10.70 -17.49 -13.59
C GLU A 4 -10.68 -15.94 -13.56
N ALA A 5 -11.12 -15.30 -14.66
CA ALA A 5 -11.16 -13.84 -14.74
C ALA A 5 -12.19 -13.22 -13.78
N VAL A 6 -13.30 -13.93 -13.52
CA VAL A 6 -14.36 -13.49 -12.60
C VAL A 6 -13.93 -13.65 -11.15
N GLU A 7 -13.20 -14.73 -10.83
CA GLU A 7 -12.65 -14.95 -9.48
C GLU A 7 -11.59 -13.91 -9.09
N ASP A 8 -10.76 -13.49 -10.04
CA ASP A 8 -9.75 -12.45 -9.83
C ASP A 8 -10.37 -11.08 -9.57
N GLU A 9 -11.48 -10.76 -10.24
CA GLU A 9 -12.20 -9.51 -10.04
C GLU A 9 -12.95 -9.50 -8.69
N MET A 10 -13.46 -10.65 -8.25
CA MET A 10 -14.04 -10.83 -6.91
C MET A 10 -12.98 -10.72 -5.80
N LYS A 11 -11.78 -11.27 -5.98
CA LYS A 11 -10.66 -11.10 -5.04
C LYS A 11 -10.21 -9.64 -4.93
N ARG A 12 -10.26 -8.87 -6.03
CA ARG A 12 -9.94 -7.43 -6.04
C ARG A 12 -11.01 -6.60 -5.33
N THR A 13 -12.29 -6.94 -5.52
CA THR A 13 -13.42 -6.24 -4.90
C THR A 13 -13.58 -6.58 -3.41
N SER A 14 -13.31 -7.83 -3.01
CA SER A 14 -13.36 -8.28 -1.62
C SER A 14 -12.24 -7.66 -0.74
N ARG A 15 -11.02 -7.49 -1.28
CA ARG A 15 -9.94 -6.78 -0.55
C ARG A 15 -10.31 -5.36 -0.16
N ARG A 16 -11.15 -4.67 -0.95
CA ARG A 16 -11.59 -3.30 -0.67
C ARG A 16 -12.44 -3.16 0.60
N ARG A 17 -12.95 -4.25 1.20
CA ARG A 17 -13.78 -4.20 2.41
C ARG A 17 -13.15 -4.81 3.67
N GLY A 18 -11.99 -5.48 3.59
CA GLY A 18 -11.39 -6.13 4.76
C GLY A 18 -9.87 -6.27 4.80
N GLY A 19 -9.14 -5.88 3.74
CA GLY A 19 -7.69 -5.95 3.69
C GLY A 19 -7.05 -4.57 3.76
N HIS A 20 -6.07 -4.38 4.63
CA HIS A 20 -5.25 -3.16 4.60
C HIS A 20 -4.42 -3.14 3.32
N LEU A 21 -4.33 -1.99 2.64
CA LEU A 21 -3.42 -1.80 1.52
C LEU A 21 -1.98 -1.98 2.01
N THR A 22 -1.17 -2.78 1.31
CA THR A 22 0.25 -2.99 1.64
C THR A 22 1.14 -2.59 0.47
N PHE A 23 2.46 -2.56 0.69
CA PHE A 23 3.41 -2.31 -0.41
C PHE A 23 3.34 -3.35 -1.53
N LYS A 24 2.86 -4.58 -1.26
CA LYS A 24 2.71 -5.62 -2.28
C LYS A 24 1.60 -5.31 -3.29
N ASP A 25 0.67 -4.43 -2.91
CA ASP A 25 -0.46 -4.02 -3.76
C ASP A 25 -0.09 -2.81 -4.65
N LEU A 26 1.07 -2.17 -4.42
CA LEU A 26 1.54 -1.05 -5.23
C LEU A 26 2.27 -1.56 -6.48
N ILE A 27 1.72 -1.29 -7.66
CA ILE A 27 2.36 -1.59 -8.93
C ILE A 27 3.29 -0.43 -9.30
N THR A 28 4.59 -0.71 -9.44
CA THR A 28 5.59 0.28 -9.88
C THR A 28 6.66 -0.39 -10.75
N ARG A 29 7.32 0.42 -11.59
CA ARG A 29 8.48 0.02 -12.42
C ARG A 29 9.63 1.02 -12.34
N SER A 30 9.61 1.93 -11.35
CA SER A 30 10.57 3.03 -11.22
C SER A 30 11.59 2.75 -10.11
N PRO A 31 12.91 2.85 -10.38
CA PRO A 31 13.94 2.74 -9.34
C PRO A 31 13.81 3.79 -8.23
N ALA A 32 13.18 4.94 -8.51
CA ALA A 32 12.91 5.94 -7.48
C ALA A 32 11.84 5.43 -6.50
N MET A 33 10.82 4.75 -7.00
CA MET A 33 9.76 4.16 -6.17
C MET A 33 10.27 2.99 -5.32
N ASP A 34 11.28 2.24 -5.78
CA ASP A 34 11.90 1.20 -4.96
C ASP A 34 12.52 1.79 -3.68
N ARG A 35 13.09 3.00 -3.77
CA ARG A 35 13.60 3.73 -2.60
C ARG A 35 12.46 4.16 -1.67
N VAL A 36 11.36 4.66 -2.23
CA VAL A 36 10.16 5.06 -1.47
C VAL A 36 9.59 3.85 -0.72
N ILE A 37 9.43 2.70 -1.39
CA ILE A 37 8.93 1.47 -0.78
C ILE A 37 9.83 1.02 0.36
N ARG A 38 11.15 0.98 0.14
CA ARG A 38 12.11 0.57 1.17
C ARG A 38 12.11 1.51 2.38
N LEU A 39 12.02 2.83 2.17
CA LEU A 39 11.91 3.78 3.28
C LEU A 39 10.57 3.62 4.01
N GLY A 40 9.48 3.44 3.27
CA GLY A 40 8.15 3.21 3.81
C GLY A 40 8.05 1.91 4.62
N GLN A 41 8.74 0.83 4.21
CA GLN A 41 8.84 -0.41 5.00
C GLN A 41 9.54 -0.19 6.34
N LYS A 42 10.61 0.62 6.38
CA LYS A 42 11.25 1.00 7.64
C LYS A 42 10.31 1.83 8.52
N ALA A 43 9.57 2.75 7.90
CA ALA A 43 8.57 3.56 8.61
C ALA A 43 7.44 2.70 9.19
N ALA A 44 6.99 1.67 8.47
CA ALA A 44 5.93 0.76 8.93
C ALA A 44 6.32 -0.05 10.18
N ALA A 45 7.62 -0.32 10.36
CA ALA A 45 8.17 -0.96 11.57
C ALA A 45 8.41 0.03 12.73
N SER A 46 8.20 1.34 12.52
CA SER A 46 8.41 2.37 13.52
C SER A 46 7.10 2.89 14.09
N ASN A 47 7.11 3.25 15.37
CA ASN A 47 5.98 3.90 16.03
C ASN A 47 6.02 5.43 15.96
N ILE A 48 7.08 6.02 15.39
CA ILE A 48 7.32 7.46 15.30
C ILE A 48 6.41 8.09 14.22
N PRO A 49 5.88 9.31 14.42
CA PRO A 49 5.18 10.05 13.37
C PRO A 49 6.07 10.29 12.14
N ILE A 50 5.47 10.24 10.95
CA ILE A 50 6.17 10.46 9.68
C ILE A 50 5.47 11.52 8.84
N LEU A 51 6.25 12.25 8.04
CA LEU A 51 5.77 13.20 7.04
C LEU A 51 6.02 12.64 5.65
N ILE A 52 5.03 12.71 4.76
CA ILE A 52 5.13 12.29 3.36
C ILE A 52 4.95 13.51 2.47
N GLU A 53 6.01 13.85 1.74
CA GLU A 53 6.07 15.02 0.87
C GLU A 53 6.01 14.64 -0.62
N GLY A 54 5.74 15.64 -1.46
CA GLY A 54 5.64 15.49 -2.91
C GLY A 54 4.52 16.37 -3.49
N GLU A 55 4.36 16.37 -4.80
CA GLU A 55 3.35 17.18 -5.48
C GLU A 55 1.93 16.61 -5.33
N SER A 56 0.93 17.35 -5.80
CA SER A 56 -0.45 16.86 -5.85
C SER A 56 -0.57 15.73 -6.88
N GLY A 57 -1.37 14.70 -6.58
CA GLY A 57 -1.64 13.59 -7.52
C GLY A 57 -0.55 12.52 -7.65
N VAL A 58 0.63 12.65 -6.99
CA VAL A 58 1.72 11.65 -7.10
C VAL A 58 1.51 10.35 -6.31
N GLY A 59 0.33 10.19 -5.69
CA GLY A 59 -0.02 8.96 -4.97
C GLY A 59 0.49 8.87 -3.53
N LYS A 60 0.83 10.00 -2.88
CA LYS A 60 1.28 10.03 -1.46
C LYS A 60 0.34 9.30 -0.50
N GLU A 61 -0.97 9.39 -0.75
CA GLU A 61 -1.98 8.74 0.08
C GLU A 61 -1.95 7.21 -0.05
N LEU A 62 -1.67 6.68 -1.24
CA LEU A 62 -1.47 5.25 -1.44
C LEU A 62 -0.24 4.75 -0.68
N VAL A 63 0.85 5.53 -0.71
CA VAL A 63 2.06 5.22 0.06
C VAL A 63 1.76 5.26 1.57
N ALA A 64 1.05 6.28 2.06
CA ALA A 64 0.65 6.39 3.47
C ALA A 64 -0.17 5.18 3.93
N ARG A 65 -1.20 4.81 3.16
CA ARG A 65 -2.05 3.64 3.45
C ARG A 65 -1.25 2.34 3.40
N ALA A 66 -0.31 2.21 2.45
CA ALA A 66 0.58 1.07 2.35
C ALA A 66 1.53 0.94 3.57
N ILE A 67 2.03 2.06 4.10
CA ILE A 67 2.83 2.10 5.33
C ILE A 67 1.98 1.59 6.50
N GLN A 68 0.80 2.17 6.71
CA GLN A 68 -0.09 1.77 7.80
C GLN A 68 -0.47 0.30 7.71
N GLY A 69 -0.87 -0.17 6.53
CA GLY A 69 -1.29 -1.55 6.33
C GLY A 69 -0.15 -2.58 6.43
N SER A 70 1.10 -2.15 6.25
CA SER A 70 2.29 -2.99 6.39
C SER A 70 2.88 -2.99 7.82
N GLY A 71 2.38 -2.14 8.72
CA GLY A 71 2.90 -1.99 10.09
C GLY A 71 2.10 -2.77 11.15
N ASP A 72 2.65 -2.83 12.36
CA ASP A 72 2.04 -3.53 13.51
C ASP A 72 0.72 -2.90 13.97
N ARG A 73 0.52 -1.62 13.63
CA ARG A 73 -0.70 -0.87 13.94
C ARG A 73 -1.75 -0.94 12.83
N ARG A 74 -1.61 -1.81 11.83
CA ARG A 74 -2.53 -1.86 10.67
C ARG A 74 -4.02 -1.92 11.05
N SER A 75 -4.37 -2.65 12.10
CA SER A 75 -5.74 -2.82 12.60
C SER A 75 -6.22 -1.71 13.55
N LYS A 76 -5.37 -0.70 13.79
CA LYS A 76 -5.65 0.46 14.63
C LYS A 76 -5.79 1.71 13.74
N PRO A 77 -6.66 2.65 14.12
CA PRO A 77 -6.84 3.91 13.39
C PRO A 77 -5.55 4.74 13.33
#